data_AF-A0A2G2M4I8-F1
#
_entry.id   AF-A0A2G2M4I8-F1
#
_cell.length_a   1.000
_cell.length_b   1.000
_cell.length_c   1.000
_cell.angle_alpha   90.00
_cell.angle_beta   90.00
_cell.angle_gamma   90.00
#
_symmetry.space_group_name_H-M   'P 1'
#
loop_
_entity.id
_entity.type
_entity.pdbx_description
1 polymer ?
#
loop_
_entity_poly.entity_id
_entity_poly.type
_entity_poly.pdbx_seq_one_letter_code
_entity_poly.pdbx_strand_id
1 'polypeptide(L)' 'MPKIIIFIYYLGVILSVMSALGTIFTGFAYGGGGLVFTGLIMLVLGPLGVRLACELYIVLFKMYEKLSIIADKE' A
#
# COMPACT_ATOMS: atom_id res chain seq x y z
N MET A 1 -0.15 -5.25 20.49
CA MET A 1 -0.01 -4.67 19.14
C MET A 1 -1.39 -4.20 18.69
N PRO A 2 -1.56 -2.93 18.29
CA PRO A 2 -2.88 -2.38 18.01
C PRO A 2 -3.53 -3.12 16.84
N LYS A 3 -4.63 -3.83 17.11
CA LYS A 3 -5.36 -4.65 16.12
C LYS A 3 -5.90 -3.83 14.95
N ILE A 4 -6.22 -2.56 15.19
CA ILE A 4 -6.71 -1.60 14.18
C ILE A 4 -5.69 -1.37 13.05
N ILE A 5 -4.40 -1.30 13.38
CA ILE A 5 -3.36 -0.93 12.41
C ILE A 5 -3.08 -2.11 11.46
N ILE A 6 -3.11 -3.34 11.98
CA ILE A 6 -2.97 -4.56 11.19
C ILE A 6 -4.12 -4.71 10.18
N PHE A 7 -5.33 -4.31 10.57
CA PHE A 7 -6.49 -4.34 9.69
C PHE A 7 -6.35 -3.37 8.50
N ILE A 8 -5.91 -2.14 8.75
CA ILE A 8 -5.65 -1.14 7.71
C ILE A 8 -4.47 -1.52 6.81
N TYR A 9 -3.40 -2.10 7.38
CA TYR A 9 -2.26 -2.62 6.61
C TYR A 9 -2.72 -3.65 5.57
N TYR A 10 -3.50 -4.64 6.01
CA TYR A 10 -3.95 -5.72 5.15
C TYR A 10 -4.88 -5.21 4.03
N LEU A 11 -5.75 -4.25 4.34
CA LEU A 11 -6.65 -3.61 3.36
C LEU A 11 -5.87 -2.85 2.27
N GLY A 12 -4.84 -2.07 2.66
CA GLY A 12 -4.01 -1.33 1.71
C GLY A 12 -3.20 -2.23 0.78
N VAL A 13 -2.67 -3.35 1.31
CA VAL A 13 -1.96 -4.36 0.51
C VAL A 13 -2.89 -5.02 -0.50
N ILE A 14 -4.11 -5.42 -0.09
CA ILE A 14 -5.08 -6.04 -1.01
C ILE A 14 -5.42 -5.09 -2.17
N LEU A 15 -5.71 -3.82 -1.87
CA LEU A 15 -6.06 -2.83 -2.90
C LEU A 15 -4.91 -2.60 -3.87
N SER A 16 -3.67 -2.53 -3.38
CA SER A 16 -2.48 -2.41 -4.24
C SER A 16 -2.32 -3.61 -5.18
N VAL A 17 -2.45 -4.83 -4.64
CA VAL A 17 -2.31 -6.05 -5.43
C VAL A 17 -3.42 -6.13 -6.49
N MET A 18 -4.66 -5.81 -6.12
CA MET A 18 -5.78 -5.77 -7.07
C MET A 18 -5.58 -4.74 -8.18
N SER A 19 -5.06 -3.56 -7.83
CA SER A 19 -4.77 -2.49 -8.80
C SER A 19 -3.69 -2.93 -9.79
N ALA A 20 -2.60 -3.51 -9.31
CA ALA A 20 -1.49 -3.99 -10.14
C ALA A 20 -1.92 -5.13 -11.08
N LEU A 21 -2.69 -6.11 -10.57
CA LEU A 21 -3.25 -7.17 -11.41
C LEU A 21 -4.18 -6.62 -12.48
N GLY A 22 -5.03 -5.64 -12.14
CA GLY A 22 -5.93 -4.99 -13.08
C GLY A 22 -5.18 -4.34 -14.25
N THR A 23 -4.10 -3.60 -13.97
CA THR A 23 -3.28 -2.94 -14.98
C THR A 23 -2.56 -3.93 -15.91
N ILE A 24 -2.15 -5.10 -15.40
CA ILE A 24 -1.52 -6.14 -16.20
C ILE A 24 -2.54 -6.85 -17.09
N PHE A 25 -3.73 -7.17 -16.56
CA PHE A 25 -4.81 -7.78 -17.32
C PHE A 25 -5.30 -6.87 -18.47
N THR A 26 -5.43 -5.57 -18.23
CA THR A 26 -5.79 -4.60 -19.28
C THR A 26 -4.65 -4.43 -20.29
N GLY A 27 -3.40 -4.37 -19.85
CA GLY A 27 -2.25 -4.33 -20.76
C GLY A 27 -2.13 -5.56 -21.66
N PHE A 28 -2.45 -6.74 -21.14
CA PHE A 28 -2.43 -8.00 -21.90
C PHE A 28 -3.62 -8.11 -22.87
N ALA A 29 -4.82 -7.69 -22.46
CA ALA A 29 -6.03 -7.75 -23.29
C ALA A 29 -6.05 -6.73 -24.44
N TYR A 30 -5.50 -5.53 -24.25
CA TYR A 30 -5.53 -4.45 -25.25
C TYR A 30 -4.28 -4.38 -26.16
N GLY A 31 -3.36 -5.35 -26.07
CA GLY A 31 -2.25 -5.50 -27.03
C GLY A 31 -1.18 -4.40 -26.97
N GLY A 32 -1.15 -3.59 -25.91
CA GLY A 32 -0.17 -2.51 -25.75
C GLY A 32 1.09 -3.02 -25.07
N GLY A 33 2.14 -3.37 -25.84
CA GLY A 33 3.43 -3.79 -25.27
C GLY A 33 4.01 -2.82 -24.22
N GLY A 34 3.73 -1.52 -24.37
CA GLY A 34 4.10 -0.49 -23.38
C GLY A 34 3.34 -0.59 -22.05
N LEU A 35 2.05 -0.97 -22.08
CA LEU A 35 1.22 -1.21 -20.89
C LEU A 35 1.65 -2.48 -20.14
N VAL A 36 2.09 -3.52 -20.87
CA VAL A 36 2.63 -4.74 -20.26
C VAL A 36 3.97 -4.46 -19.57
N PHE A 37 4.84 -3.67 -20.19
CA PHE A 37 6.14 -3.30 -19.60
C PHE A 37 5.97 -2.41 -18.35
N THR A 38 5.08 -1.42 -18.41
CA THR A 38 4.73 -0.61 -17.23
C THR A 38 4.04 -1.45 -16.16
N GLY A 39 3.15 -2.37 -16.52
CA GLY A 39 2.53 -3.31 -15.58
C GLY A 39 3.55 -4.23 -14.89
N LEU A 40 4.56 -4.73 -15.60
CA LEU A 40 5.63 -5.55 -15.04
C LEU A 40 6.53 -4.76 -14.08
N ILE A 41 6.89 -3.54 -14.45
CA ILE A 41 7.63 -2.62 -13.58
C ILE A 41 6.80 -2.31 -12.32
N MET A 42 5.50 -2.05 -12.48
CA MET A 42 4.58 -1.76 -11.38
C MET A 42 4.30 -2.99 -10.51
N LEU A 43 4.45 -4.21 -11.03
CA LEU A 43 4.37 -5.44 -10.25
C LEU A 43 5.60 -5.65 -9.34
N VAL A 44 6.77 -5.11 -9.71
CA VAL A 44 7.98 -5.20 -8.89
C VAL A 44 8.11 -3.97 -7.98
N LEU A 45 7.96 -2.77 -8.52
CA LEU A 45 8.05 -1.51 -7.78
C LEU A 45 6.78 -1.19 -6.98
N GLY A 46 5.61 -1.69 -7.36
CA GLY A 46 4.35 -1.51 -6.62
C GLY A 46 4.39 -2.13 -5.22
N PRO A 47 4.75 -3.42 -5.04
CA PRO A 47 4.91 -4.01 -3.73
C PRO A 47 6.02 -3.35 -2.92
N LEU A 48 7.12 -2.92 -3.56
CA LEU A 48 8.19 -2.16 -2.89
C LEU A 48 7.71 -0.79 -2.38
N GLY A 49 6.98 -0.04 -3.21
CA GLY A 49 6.39 1.24 -2.84
C GLY A 49 5.33 1.10 -1.75
N VAL A 50 4.52 0.05 -1.82
CA VAL A 50 3.52 -0.27 -0.78
C VAL A 50 4.20 -0.70 0.51
N ARG A 51 5.30 -1.46 0.46
CA ARG A 51 6.10 -1.79 1.66
C ARG A 51 6.60 -0.52 2.33
N LEU A 52 7.19 0.40 1.56
CA LEU A 52 7.71 1.67 2.08
C LEU A 52 6.58 2.57 2.63
N ALA A 53 5.49 2.73 1.89
CA ALA A 53 4.35 3.56 2.27
C ALA A 53 3.64 3.00 3.50
N CYS A 54 3.47 1.68 3.59
CA CYS A 54 2.84 1.05 4.73
C CYS A 54 3.71 1.11 5.98
N GLU A 55 5.03 1.00 5.85
CA GLU A 55 5.97 1.16 6.96
C GLU A 55 5.98 2.60 7.50
N LEU A 56 5.96 3.60 6.61
CA LEU A 56 5.85 5.01 6.99
C LEU A 56 4.50 5.33 7.67
N TYR A 57 3.41 4.76 7.17
CA TYR A 57 2.07 4.95 7.73
C TYR A 57 1.93 4.34 9.14
N ILE A 58 2.50 3.14 9.36
CA ILE A 58 2.56 2.53 10.69
C ILE A 58 3.36 3.39 11.66
N VAL A 59 4.48 3.96 11.22
CA VAL A 59 5.30 4.88 12.03
C VAL A 59 4.51 6.14 12.38
N LEU A 60 3.78 6.72 11.43
CA LEU A 60 2.98 7.92 11.63
C LEU A 60 1.84 7.68 12.62
N PHE A 61 1.13 6.55 12.51
CA PHE A 61 0.10 6.16 13.48
C PHE A 61 0.68 5.89 14.87
N LYS A 62 1.85 5.27 14.96
CA LYS A 62 2.57 5.10 16.23
C LYS A 62 2.89 6.45 16.88
N MET A 63 3.34 7.44 16.11
CA MET A 63 3.56 8.79 16.62
C MET A 63 2.26 9.45 17.07
N TYR A 64 1.20 9.33 16.29
CA TYR A 64 -0.11 9.91 16.61
C TYR A 64 -0.69 9.30 17.89
N GLU A 65 -0.59 7.99 18.08
CA GLU A 65 -1.02 7.31 19.30
C GLU A 65 -0.23 7.78 20.53
N LYS A 66 1.10 7.94 20.40
CA LYS A 66 1.95 8.50 21.46
C LYS A 66 1.63 9.96 21.77
N LEU A 67 1.32 10.76 20.75
CA LEU A 67 0.94 12.16 20.90
C LEU A 67 -0.45 12.30 21.55
N SER A 68 -1.41 11.46 21.15
CA SER A 68 -2.76 11.43 21.72
C SER A 68 -2.77 11.09 23.20
N ILE A 69 -1.88 10.21 23.66
CA ILE A 69 -1.74 9.86 25.09
C ILE A 69 -1.20 11.05 25.91
N ILE A 70 -0.43 11.93 25.29
CA ILE A 70 0.12 13.13 25.96
C ILE A 70 -0.92 14.25 25.95
N ALA A 71 -1.66 14.41 24.85
CA ALA A 71 -2.71 15.42 24.70
C ALA A 71 -3.96 15.14 25.57
N ASP A 72 -4.27 13.88 25.85
CA ASP A 72 -5.40 13.47 26.72
C ASP A 72 -5.06 13.58 28.22
N LYS A 73 -3.84 14.00 28.56
CA LYS A 73 -3.36 14.11 29.95
C LYS A 73 -3.50 15.52 30.54
N GLU A 74 -4.34 16.36 29.95
CA GLU A 74 -4.81 17.64 30.50
C GLU A 74 -6.33 17.64 30.69
#